data_AF-A0AAW0VVL7-F1
#
_entry.id   AF-A0AAW0VVL7-F1
#
_cell.length_a   1.000
_cell.length_b   1.000
_cell.length_c   1.000
_cell.angle_alpha   90.00
_cell.angle_beta   90.00
_cell.angle_gamma   90.00
#
_symmetry.space_group_name_H-M   'P 1'
#
loop_
_entity.id
_entity.type
_entity.pdbx_description
1 polymer ?
#
loop_
_entity_poly.entity_id
_entity_poly.type
_entity_poly.pdbx_seq_one_letter_code
_entity_poly.pdbx_strand_id
1 'polypeptide(L)'
;EGGVAVPLTLIQPQYLLQFVHHVIDYMCGGPGVSHEMYKDCPLDKFWLAIQQVKTIAQEVTLGNLTQEKVVSLLSPLGQKTAENVYHIVNARNAEVVDHMLRETLKNTQHLKDFDWNVRLSVASDKVLDLNECFLTLHLHTSPPQSMKGTSDLCVEMTAPQVDSLLVQLKSAQDTLTALSLE
;
A
#
# COMPACT_ATOMS: atom_id res chain seq x y z
N GLU A 1 -25.92 -19.25 3.65
CA GLU A 1 -25.63 -19.73 2.28
C GLU A 1 -24.53 -18.87 1.70
N GLY A 2 -23.38 -19.44 1.35
CA GLY A 2 -22.19 -18.67 0.98
C GLY A 2 -21.08 -19.56 0.44
N GLY A 3 -21.44 -20.50 -0.44
CA GLY A 3 -20.48 -21.38 -1.10
C GLY A 3 -19.96 -20.75 -2.38
N VAL A 4 -18.88 -19.98 -2.31
CA VAL A 4 -18.10 -19.60 -3.50
C VAL A 4 -16.60 -19.69 -3.17
N ALA A 5 -16.12 -20.91 -2.91
CA ALA A 5 -14.70 -21.23 -2.81
C ALA A 5 -14.37 -22.32 -3.85
N VAL A 6 -14.40 -21.93 -5.12
CA VAL A 6 -14.19 -22.83 -6.29
C VAL A 6 -13.07 -22.41 -7.26
N PRO A 7 -12.50 -21.19 -7.25
CA PRO A 7 -11.51 -20.85 -8.29
C PRO A 7 -10.25 -21.72 -8.26
N LEU A 8 -9.64 -21.90 -7.08
CA LEU A 8 -8.42 -22.71 -6.93
C LEU A 8 -8.63 -24.21 -7.19
N THR A 9 -9.83 -24.74 -6.99
CA THR A 9 -10.14 -26.16 -7.23
C THR A 9 -10.16 -26.55 -8.71
N LEU A 10 -10.21 -25.55 -9.60
CA LEU A 10 -10.16 -25.74 -11.04
C LEU A 10 -8.74 -25.72 -11.60
N ILE A 11 -7.75 -25.36 -10.77
CA ILE A 11 -6.34 -25.56 -11.10
C ILE A 11 -6.01 -27.02 -10.85
N GLN A 12 -5.41 -27.69 -11.83
CA GLN A 12 -5.04 -29.09 -11.70
C GLN A 12 -4.13 -29.31 -10.48
N PRO A 13 -4.36 -30.36 -9.68
CA PRO A 13 -3.62 -30.59 -8.44
C PRO A 13 -2.09 -30.60 -8.62
N GLN A 14 -1.57 -31.13 -9.75
CA GLN A 14 -0.13 -31.16 -9.98
C GLN A 14 0.51 -29.78 -10.22
N TYR A 15 -0.28 -28.79 -10.67
CA TYR A 15 0.20 -27.44 -10.95
C TYR A 15 -0.22 -26.42 -9.89
N LEU A 16 -1.02 -26.81 -8.90
CA LEU A 16 -1.59 -25.90 -7.91
C LEU A 16 -0.52 -25.17 -7.08
N LEU A 17 0.46 -25.90 -6.52
CA LEU A 17 1.50 -25.26 -5.71
C LEU A 17 2.37 -24.33 -6.56
N GLN A 18 2.69 -24.76 -7.80
CA GLN A 18 3.40 -23.93 -8.76
C GLN A 18 2.60 -22.67 -9.13
N PHE A 19 1.28 -22.78 -9.30
CA PHE A 19 0.39 -21.66 -9.53
C PHE A 19 0.45 -20.65 -8.38
N VAL A 20 0.40 -21.11 -7.13
CA VAL A 20 0.53 -20.24 -5.95
C VAL A 20 1.87 -19.50 -5.97
N HIS A 21 2.99 -20.20 -6.24
CA HIS A 21 4.30 -19.54 -6.39
C HIS A 21 4.29 -18.48 -7.48
N HIS A 22 3.80 -18.79 -8.69
CA HIS A 22 3.74 -17.83 -9.78
C HIS A 22 2.87 -16.60 -9.46
N VAL A 23 1.76 -16.78 -8.74
CA VAL A 23 0.92 -15.64 -8.33
C VAL A 23 1.66 -14.75 -7.34
N ILE A 24 2.35 -15.34 -6.35
CA ILE A 24 3.14 -14.56 -5.39
C ILE A 24 4.32 -13.88 -6.10
N ASP A 25 5.00 -14.55 -7.03
CA ASP A 25 6.04 -13.94 -7.86
C ASP A 25 5.50 -12.73 -8.60
N TYR A 26 4.34 -12.88 -9.26
CA TYR A 26 3.68 -11.80 -9.97
C TYR A 26 3.32 -10.63 -9.05
N MET A 27 2.83 -10.89 -7.82
CA MET A 27 2.63 -9.83 -6.83
C MET A 27 3.94 -9.10 -6.54
N CYS A 28 5.02 -9.86 -6.31
CA CYS A 28 6.30 -9.33 -5.88
C CYS A 28 7.16 -8.74 -7.03
N GLY A 29 6.57 -8.47 -8.20
CA GLY A 29 7.23 -7.83 -9.34
C GLY A 29 7.85 -8.80 -10.35
N GLY A 30 7.63 -10.09 -10.18
CA GLY A 30 7.96 -11.14 -11.15
C GLY A 30 7.06 -11.13 -12.39
N PRO A 31 7.30 -12.05 -13.33
CA PRO A 31 6.52 -12.14 -14.56
C PRO A 31 5.05 -12.48 -14.27
N GLY A 32 4.16 -12.02 -15.14
CA GLY A 32 2.73 -12.33 -15.06
C GLY A 32 2.44 -13.83 -15.17
N VAL A 33 1.38 -14.28 -14.49
CA VAL A 33 0.94 -15.67 -14.56
C VAL A 33 0.24 -15.90 -15.91
N SER A 34 0.86 -16.68 -16.79
CA SER A 34 0.29 -17.01 -18.10
C SER A 34 -0.78 -18.11 -17.98
N HIS A 35 -1.94 -17.88 -18.59
CA HIS A 35 -3.00 -18.90 -18.72
C HIS A 35 -2.54 -20.11 -19.56
N GLU A 36 -1.51 -19.96 -20.40
CA GLU A 36 -1.03 -21.04 -21.28
C GLU A 36 -0.52 -22.27 -20.52
N MET A 37 -0.05 -22.10 -19.28
CA MET A 37 0.35 -23.21 -18.41
C MET A 37 -0.83 -23.87 -17.67
N TYR A 38 -2.02 -23.27 -17.73
CA TYR A 38 -3.21 -23.69 -16.98
C TYR A 38 -4.46 -23.74 -17.88
N LYS A 39 -4.30 -24.14 -19.15
CA LYS A 39 -5.35 -24.10 -20.19
C LYS A 39 -6.62 -24.89 -19.83
N ASP A 40 -6.48 -25.89 -18.97
CA ASP A 40 -7.61 -26.71 -18.50
C ASP A 40 -8.54 -25.96 -17.53
N CYS A 41 -8.07 -24.87 -16.94
CA CYS A 41 -8.89 -23.96 -16.14
C CYS A 41 -9.56 -22.93 -17.07
N PRO A 42 -10.89 -22.73 -17.02
CA PRO A 42 -11.56 -21.68 -17.78
C PRO A 42 -10.97 -20.30 -17.48
N LEU A 43 -10.82 -19.45 -18.51
CA LEU A 43 -10.11 -18.18 -18.39
C LEU A 43 -10.73 -17.23 -17.35
N ASP A 44 -12.05 -17.18 -17.21
CA ASP A 44 -12.74 -16.39 -16.18
C ASP A 44 -12.39 -16.90 -14.77
N LYS A 45 -12.33 -18.23 -14.59
CA LYS A 45 -11.99 -18.87 -13.31
C LYS A 45 -10.51 -18.74 -12.98
N PHE A 46 -9.66 -18.73 -13.99
CA PHE A 46 -8.22 -18.51 -13.84
C PHE A 46 -7.94 -17.15 -13.19
N TRP A 47 -8.57 -16.08 -13.67
CA TRP A 47 -8.40 -14.75 -13.06
C TRP A 47 -8.95 -14.70 -11.63
N LEU A 48 -10.07 -15.37 -11.35
CA LEU A 48 -10.58 -15.50 -9.99
C LEU A 48 -9.64 -16.30 -9.08
N ALA A 49 -8.96 -17.32 -9.60
CA ALA A 49 -7.98 -18.10 -8.83
C ALA A 49 -6.75 -17.26 -8.50
N ILE A 50 -6.29 -16.41 -9.42
CA ILE A 50 -5.23 -15.43 -9.14
C ILE A 50 -5.66 -14.50 -8.01
N GLN A 51 -6.86 -13.91 -8.11
CA GLN A 51 -7.36 -13.01 -7.06
C GLN A 51 -7.51 -13.72 -5.71
N GLN A 52 -7.99 -14.96 -5.70
CA GLN A 52 -8.12 -15.76 -4.49
C GLN A 52 -6.77 -15.97 -3.79
N VAL A 53 -5.71 -16.31 -4.53
CA VAL A 53 -4.36 -16.46 -3.97
C VAL A 53 -3.83 -15.12 -3.45
N LYS A 54 -4.05 -14.01 -4.18
CA LYS A 54 -3.66 -12.67 -3.72
C LYS A 54 -4.31 -12.29 -2.40
N THR A 55 -5.62 -12.52 -2.28
CA THR A 55 -6.36 -12.25 -1.04
C THR A 55 -5.85 -13.12 0.11
N ILE A 56 -5.65 -14.43 -0.11
CA ILE A 56 -5.07 -15.31 0.92
C ILE A 56 -3.70 -14.79 1.35
N ALA A 57 -2.84 -14.43 0.39
CA ALA A 57 -1.50 -13.92 0.68
C ALA A 57 -1.53 -12.65 1.55
N GLN A 58 -2.40 -11.70 1.21
CA GLN A 58 -2.57 -10.46 1.96
C GLN A 58 -3.13 -10.74 3.36
N GLU A 59 -4.20 -11.54 3.49
CA GLU A 59 -4.86 -11.79 4.78
C GLU A 59 -4.01 -12.63 5.74
N VAL A 60 -3.21 -13.57 5.22
CA VAL A 60 -2.20 -14.28 6.03
C VAL A 60 -1.11 -13.29 6.48
N THR A 61 -0.67 -12.41 5.60
CA THR A 61 0.37 -11.42 5.91
C THR A 61 -0.08 -10.42 6.97
N LEU A 62 -1.35 -10.01 6.93
CA LEU A 62 -1.97 -9.15 7.94
C LEU A 62 -2.29 -9.88 9.26
N GLY A 63 -2.12 -11.20 9.33
CA GLY A 63 -2.45 -12.01 10.50
C GLY A 63 -3.95 -12.28 10.70
N ASN A 64 -4.80 -11.89 9.76
CA ASN A 64 -6.26 -12.11 9.82
C ASN A 64 -6.63 -13.58 9.56
N LEU A 65 -5.82 -14.26 8.75
CA LEU A 65 -6.04 -15.64 8.29
C LEU A 65 -4.98 -16.58 8.85
N THR A 66 -5.37 -17.37 9.86
CA THR A 66 -4.50 -18.41 10.43
C THR A 66 -4.46 -19.65 9.55
N GLN A 67 -3.53 -20.56 9.83
CA GLN A 67 -3.40 -21.84 9.13
C GLN A 67 -4.71 -22.62 9.12
N GLU A 68 -5.40 -22.72 10.26
CA GLU A 68 -6.66 -23.47 10.38
C GLU A 68 -7.76 -22.87 9.51
N LYS A 69 -7.82 -21.53 9.43
CA LYS A 69 -8.78 -20.83 8.56
C LYS A 69 -8.47 -21.06 7.09
N VAL A 70 -7.19 -21.05 6.70
CA VAL A 70 -6.79 -21.41 5.32
C VAL A 70 -7.18 -22.85 4.99
N VAL A 71 -6.91 -23.79 5.89
CA VAL A 71 -7.27 -25.20 5.72
C VAL A 71 -8.78 -25.39 5.58
N SER A 72 -9.58 -24.67 6.36
CA SER A 72 -11.04 -24.68 6.24
C SER A 72 -11.51 -24.09 4.90
N LEU A 73 -10.98 -22.91 4.54
CA LEU A 73 -11.31 -22.21 3.28
C LEU A 73 -10.98 -23.06 2.05
N LEU A 74 -9.86 -23.79 2.09
CA LEU A 74 -9.36 -24.62 1.00
C LEU A 74 -9.65 -26.11 1.20
N SER A 75 -10.60 -26.46 2.07
CA SER A 75 -10.96 -27.85 2.37
C SER A 75 -11.25 -28.72 1.13
N PRO A 76 -11.83 -28.23 0.01
CA PRO A 76 -12.03 -29.05 -1.18
C PRO A 76 -10.72 -29.50 -1.87
N LEU A 77 -9.59 -28.85 -1.61
CA LEU A 77 -8.26 -29.21 -2.14
C LEU A 77 -7.58 -30.30 -1.32
N GLY A 78 -8.14 -30.65 -0.17
CA GLY A 78 -7.56 -31.56 0.82
C GLY A 78 -6.63 -30.83 1.80
N GLN A 79 -6.61 -31.35 3.04
CA GLN A 79 -5.90 -30.75 4.17
C GLN A 79 -4.42 -30.46 3.87
N LYS A 80 -3.66 -31.48 3.44
CA LYS A 80 -2.22 -31.36 3.15
C LYS A 80 -1.93 -30.28 2.09
N THR A 81 -2.78 -30.20 1.08
CA THR A 81 -2.64 -29.21 0.00
C THR A 81 -2.85 -27.80 0.55
N ALA A 82 -3.91 -27.60 1.34
CA ALA A 82 -4.22 -26.31 1.94
C ALA A 82 -3.13 -25.84 2.93
N GLU A 83 -2.60 -26.76 3.75
CA GLU A 83 -1.47 -26.50 4.63
C GLU A 83 -0.24 -26.03 3.84
N ASN A 84 0.08 -26.71 2.73
CA ASN A 84 1.19 -26.30 1.86
C ASN A 84 0.97 -24.89 1.27
N VAL A 85 -0.25 -24.53 0.87
CA VAL A 85 -0.56 -23.17 0.40
C VAL A 85 -0.27 -22.14 1.50
N TYR A 86 -0.73 -22.39 2.73
CA TYR A 86 -0.42 -21.51 3.87
C TYR A 86 1.09 -21.39 4.09
N HIS A 87 1.83 -22.51 4.09
CA HIS A 87 3.27 -22.50 4.31
C HIS A 87 4.03 -21.74 3.22
N ILE A 88 3.64 -21.86 1.95
CA ILE A 88 4.24 -21.11 0.83
C ILE A 88 4.06 -19.60 1.05
N VAL A 89 2.82 -19.18 1.37
CA VAL A 89 2.51 -17.77 1.62
C VAL A 89 3.28 -17.25 2.83
N ASN A 90 3.25 -17.98 3.94
CA ASN A 90 3.89 -17.57 5.18
C ASN A 90 5.42 -17.49 5.04
N ALA A 91 6.04 -18.41 4.30
CA ALA A 91 7.47 -18.38 4.03
C ALA A 91 7.90 -17.14 3.21
N ARG A 92 6.98 -16.56 2.43
CA ARG A 92 7.21 -15.38 1.58
C ARG A 92 6.58 -14.11 2.15
N ASN A 93 6.22 -14.11 3.43
CA ASN A 93 5.54 -13.00 4.09
C ASN A 93 6.26 -11.66 3.87
N ALA A 94 7.59 -11.61 4.03
CA ALA A 94 8.36 -10.38 3.86
C ALA A 94 8.24 -9.76 2.45
N GLU A 95 8.23 -10.59 1.41
CA GLU A 95 8.06 -10.12 0.02
C GLU A 95 6.64 -9.58 -0.21
N VAL A 96 5.64 -10.23 0.39
CA VAL A 96 4.24 -9.80 0.31
C VAL A 96 4.03 -8.49 1.07
N VAL A 97 4.61 -8.32 2.26
CA VAL A 97 4.61 -7.04 3.01
C VAL A 97 5.17 -5.92 2.14
N ASP A 98 6.35 -6.14 1.57
CA ASP A 98 7.03 -5.17 0.70
C ASP A 98 6.21 -4.83 -0.56
N HIS A 99 5.55 -5.82 -1.17
CA HIS A 99 4.56 -5.57 -2.23
C HIS A 99 3.40 -4.69 -1.74
N MET A 100 2.79 -5.01 -0.61
CA MET A 100 1.66 -4.24 -0.06
C MET A 100 2.05 -2.80 0.29
N LEU A 101 3.27 -2.59 0.82
CA LEU A 101 3.81 -1.26 1.07
C LEU A 101 3.97 -0.48 -0.24
N ARG A 102 4.56 -1.08 -1.28
CA ARG A 102 4.67 -0.44 -2.60
C ARG A 102 3.32 -0.05 -3.19
N GLU A 103 2.34 -0.94 -3.14
CA GLU A 103 0.98 -0.65 -3.65
C GLU A 103 0.31 0.46 -2.83
N THR A 104 0.52 0.50 -1.52
CA THR A 104 0.02 1.59 -0.68
C THR A 104 0.68 2.91 -1.05
N LEU A 105 2.01 2.94 -1.19
CA LEU A 105 2.77 4.14 -1.55
C LEU A 105 2.43 4.70 -2.94
N LYS A 106 2.06 3.84 -3.90
CA LYS A 106 1.57 4.29 -5.22
C LYS A 106 0.24 5.03 -5.14
N ASN A 107 -0.58 4.69 -4.14
CA ASN A 107 -1.92 5.23 -3.96
C ASN A 107 -1.97 6.41 -2.98
N THR A 108 -0.86 6.74 -2.31
CA THR A 108 -0.77 7.90 -1.41
C THR A 108 -0.06 9.08 -2.06
N GLN A 109 -0.51 10.29 -1.72
CA GLN A 109 0.25 11.51 -1.97
C GLN A 109 1.35 11.63 -0.92
N HIS A 110 2.59 11.80 -1.36
CA HIS A 110 3.71 12.08 -0.48
C HIS A 110 4.43 13.36 -0.92
N LEU A 111 4.93 14.12 0.04
CA LEU A 111 5.76 15.29 -0.21
C LEU A 111 7.07 14.84 -0.87
N LYS A 112 7.39 15.42 -2.03
CA LYS A 112 8.64 15.16 -2.76
C LYS A 112 9.68 16.24 -2.50
N ASP A 113 9.23 17.49 -2.47
CA ASP A 113 10.09 18.64 -2.31
C ASP A 113 9.33 19.80 -1.66
N PHE A 114 10.06 20.75 -1.08
CA PHE A 114 9.47 21.98 -0.59
C PHE A 114 10.41 23.18 -0.77
N ASP A 115 9.82 24.30 -1.17
CA ASP A 115 10.51 25.58 -1.28
C ASP A 115 9.84 26.60 -0.37
N TRP A 116 10.59 27.58 0.11
CA TRP A 116 10.04 28.63 0.94
C TRP A 116 10.67 29.99 0.65
N ASN A 117 9.89 31.04 0.90
CA ASN A 117 10.39 32.42 0.93
C ASN A 117 9.77 33.19 2.08
N VAL A 118 10.44 34.26 2.50
CA VAL A 118 9.96 35.17 3.54
C VAL A 118 9.85 36.57 2.95
N ARG A 119 8.69 37.19 3.13
CA ARG A 119 8.37 38.54 2.65
C ARG A 119 7.98 39.42 3.83
N LEU A 120 8.60 40.60 3.91
CA LEU A 120 8.24 41.64 4.87
C LEU A 120 7.36 42.67 4.16
N SER A 121 6.11 42.76 4.57
CA SER A 121 5.21 43.84 4.16
C SER A 121 5.48 45.06 5.03
N VAL A 122 5.92 46.16 4.40
CA VAL A 122 6.23 47.42 5.07
C VAL A 122 5.22 48.47 4.62
N ALA A 123 4.47 49.06 5.56
CA ALA A 123 3.62 50.21 5.29
C ALA A 123 4.46 51.50 5.24
N SER A 124 4.20 52.37 4.25
CA SER A 124 4.96 53.62 4.05
C SER A 124 4.35 54.85 4.72
N ASP A 125 3.15 54.74 5.31
CA ASP A 125 2.43 55.88 5.87
C ASP A 125 2.60 56.00 7.40
N LYS A 126 2.98 57.20 7.85
CA LYS A 126 3.39 57.60 9.21
C LYS A 126 2.38 57.36 10.35
N VAL A 127 1.26 56.68 10.11
CA VAL A 127 0.18 56.55 11.09
C VAL A 127 0.15 55.17 11.74
N LEU A 128 0.65 54.12 11.08
CA LEU A 128 0.81 52.78 11.66
C LEU A 128 1.99 52.05 10.98
N ASP A 129 3.08 51.79 11.72
CA ASP A 129 4.18 50.93 11.28
C ASP A 129 3.70 49.46 11.24
N LEU A 130 3.02 49.07 10.17
CA LEU A 130 2.68 47.66 9.94
C LEU A 130 3.88 46.98 9.27
N ASN A 131 4.74 46.39 10.10
CA ASN A 131 5.82 45.50 9.69
C ASN A 131 5.36 44.05 9.93
N GLU A 132 4.72 43.44 8.93
CA GLU A 132 4.24 42.07 9.02
C GLU A 132 5.04 41.14 8.13
N CYS A 133 5.57 40.07 8.73
CA CYS A 133 6.41 39.09 8.08
C CYS A 133 5.58 37.85 7.73
N PHE A 134 5.64 37.46 6.45
CA PHE A 134 4.93 36.30 5.92
C PHE A 134 5.92 35.30 5.35
N LEU A 135 5.70 34.02 5.64
CA LEU A 135 6.37 32.91 4.99
C LEU A 135 5.45 32.33 3.92
N THR A 136 5.96 32.16 2.71
CA THR A 136 5.29 31.38 1.65
C THR A 136 5.96 30.03 1.58
N LEU A 137 5.19 28.95 1.73
CA LEU A 137 5.64 27.57 1.64
C LEU A 137 5.03 26.93 0.40
N HIS A 138 5.88 26.43 -0.49
CA HIS A 138 5.53 25.64 -1.65
C HIS A 138 5.82 24.17 -1.34
N LEU A 139 4.82 23.31 -1.51
CA LEU A 139 4.90 21.88 -1.26
C LEU A 139 4.64 21.14 -2.56
N HIS A 140 5.66 20.45 -3.06
CA HIS A 140 5.59 19.64 -4.27
C HIS A 140 5.25 18.21 -3.89
N THR A 141 4.06 17.73 -4.25
CA THR A 141 3.60 16.38 -3.89
C THR A 141 3.63 15.43 -5.09
N SER A 142 3.79 14.15 -4.80
CA SER A 142 3.55 13.10 -5.79
C SER A 142 2.07 13.04 -6.15
N PRO A 143 1.70 12.93 -7.44
CA PRO A 143 0.36 12.46 -7.76
C PRO A 143 0.17 11.05 -7.18
N PRO A 144 -0.99 10.74 -6.60
CA PRO A 144 -1.40 9.35 -6.47
C PRO A 144 -1.60 8.79 -7.89
N GLN A 145 -1.31 7.50 -8.10
CA GLN A 145 -1.37 6.88 -9.44
C GLN A 145 -2.73 7.06 -10.15
N SER A 146 -3.81 7.28 -9.38
CA SER A 146 -5.17 7.52 -9.85
C SER A 146 -5.44 8.95 -10.35
N MET A 147 -4.60 9.93 -10.04
CA MET A 147 -4.72 11.31 -10.53
C MET A 147 -3.56 11.68 -11.45
N LYS A 148 -3.87 12.28 -12.60
CA LYS A 148 -2.88 12.90 -13.48
C LYS A 148 -2.67 14.36 -13.06
N GLY A 149 -1.47 14.69 -12.58
CA GLY A 149 -1.02 16.06 -12.28
C GLY A 149 -0.21 16.16 -10.99
N THR A 150 0.75 17.08 -10.93
CA THR A 150 1.38 17.49 -9.66
C THR A 150 0.40 18.34 -8.88
N SER A 151 0.16 17.99 -7.61
CA SER A 151 -0.58 18.85 -6.69
C SER A 151 0.44 19.71 -5.94
N ASP A 152 0.79 20.84 -6.52
CA ASP A 152 1.59 21.84 -5.84
C ASP A 152 0.67 22.60 -4.87
N LEU A 153 1.00 22.56 -3.58
CA LEU A 153 0.28 23.30 -2.56
C LEU A 153 1.11 24.52 -2.15
N CYS A 154 0.53 25.71 -2.26
CA CYS A 154 1.16 26.95 -1.82
C CYS A 154 0.37 27.52 -0.64
N VAL A 155 1.05 27.74 0.49
CA VAL A 155 0.45 28.28 1.72
C VAL A 155 1.24 29.50 2.17
N GLU A 156 0.54 30.58 2.48
CA GLU A 156 1.12 31.77 3.11
C GLU A 156 0.78 31.77 4.61
N MET A 157 1.76 32.04 5.45
CA MET A 157 1.66 31.92 6.90
C MET A 157 2.32 33.11 7.59
N THR A 158 1.69 33.57 8.67
CA THR A 158 2.28 34.49 9.66
C THR A 158 3.25 33.75 10.58
N ALA A 159 4.11 34.49 11.30
CA ALA A 159 5.04 33.89 12.25
C ALA A 159 4.36 32.96 13.29
N PRO A 160 3.24 33.34 13.95
CA PRO A 160 2.56 32.43 14.89
C PRO A 160 2.02 31.14 14.23
N GLN A 161 1.62 31.21 12.95
CA GLN A 161 1.17 30.02 12.21
C GLN A 161 2.35 29.10 11.87
N VAL A 162 3.52 29.66 11.54
CA VAL A 162 4.75 28.88 11.35
C VAL A 162 5.16 28.19 12.64
N ASP A 163 5.14 28.89 13.78
CA ASP A 163 5.44 28.29 15.09
C ASP A 163 4.48 27.14 15.42
N SER A 164 3.18 27.33 15.14
CA SER A 164 2.18 26.27 15.33
C SER A 164 2.45 25.06 14.43
N LEU A 165 2.79 25.28 13.16
CA LEU A 165 3.15 24.21 12.22
C LEU A 165 4.38 23.43 12.71
N LEU A 166 5.42 24.12 13.18
CA LEU A 166 6.64 23.48 13.70
C LEU A 166 6.34 22.60 14.92
N VAL A 167 5.47 23.06 15.83
CA VAL A 167 5.04 22.27 16.99
C VAL A 167 4.30 21.01 16.55
N GLN A 168 3.40 21.09 15.57
CA GLN A 168 2.67 19.93 15.05
C GLN A 168 3.59 18.92 14.37
N LEU A 169 4.52 19.40 13.53
CA LEU A 169 5.50 18.54 12.86
C LEU A 169 6.43 17.85 13.85
N LYS A 170 6.86 18.55 14.91
CA LYS A 170 7.68 17.99 15.98
C LYS A 170 6.93 16.87 16.72
N SER A 171 5.67 17.11 17.09
CA SER A 171 4.84 16.10 17.76
C SER A 171 4.60 14.86 16.88
N ALA A 172 4.38 15.05 15.58
CA ALA A 172 4.27 13.94 14.63
C ALA A 172 5.58 13.13 14.54
N GLN A 173 6.73 13.80 14.48
CA GLN A 173 8.05 13.17 14.48
C GLN A 173 8.30 12.35 15.75
N ASP A 174 7.97 12.90 16.91
CA ASP A 174 8.18 12.21 18.19
C ASP A 174 7.30 10.94 18.28
N THR A 175 6.07 11.00 17.76
CA THR A 175 5.16 9.84 17.68
C THR A 175 5.72 8.75 16.76
N LEU A 176 6.20 9.11 15.56
CA LEU A 176 6.82 8.15 14.63
C LEU A 176 8.08 7.49 15.20
N THR A 177 8.86 8.26 15.95
CA THR A 177 10.09 7.77 16.60
C THR A 177 9.75 6.74 17.69
N ALA A 178 8.71 6.99 18.48
CA ALA A 178 8.24 6.04 19.49
C ALA A 178 7.77 4.71 18.86
N LEU A 179 7.01 4.78 17.76
CA LEU A 179 6.53 3.60 17.03
C LEU A 179 7.64 2.79 16.34
N SER A 180 8.79 3.40 16.06
CA SER A 180 9.93 2.72 15.41
C SER A 180 10.86 2.01 16.40
N LEU A 181 10.65 2.21 17.71
CA LEU A 181 11.42 1.60 18.80
C LEU A 181 10.72 0.39 19.44
N GLU A 182 9.45 0.14 19.09
CA GLU A 182 8.67 -1.05 19.44
C GLU A 182 8.78 -2.13 18.35
#